data_AF-A0A0E3CH60-F1
#
_entry.id   AF-A0A0E3CH60-F1
#
_cell.length_a   1.000
_cell.length_b   1.000
_cell.length_c   1.000
_cell.angle_alpha   90.00
_cell.angle_beta   90.00
_cell.angle_gamma   90.00
#
_symmetry.space_group_name_H-M   'P 1'
#
loop_
_entity.id
_entity.type
_entity.pdbx_description
1 polymer ?
#
loop_
_entity_poly.entity_id
_entity_poly.type
_entity_poly.pdbx_seq_one_letter_code
_entity_poly.pdbx_strand_id
1 'polypeptide(L)'
;MCRRSVAFGEDVFITRKGAVSARRGDTGVIPGSMGACIYIVHGLDTPESFEGCSHGAGRVRRRTKAKKLHSVADRIKAKKGMIDGIPMTYKDIDAVMAAQKDLVEVHHTLSVKG
;
A
#
# COMPACT_ATOMS: atom_id res chain seq x y z
N MET A 1 -5.95 -5.52 11.18
CA MET A 1 -7.32 -6.05 11.31
C MET A 1 -7.25 -7.57 11.43
N CYS A 2 -7.92 -8.17 12.41
CA CYS A 2 -8.00 -9.62 12.57
C CYS A 2 -9.46 -10.07 12.39
N ARG A 3 -9.72 -11.11 11.60
CA ARG A 3 -11.06 -11.63 11.33
C ARG A 3 -11.03 -13.15 11.20
N ARG A 4 -12.08 -13.82 11.67
CA ARG A 4 -12.31 -15.25 11.41
C ARG A 4 -12.68 -15.47 9.94
N SER A 5 -12.11 -16.48 9.30
CA SER A 5 -12.41 -16.89 7.94
C SER A 5 -12.17 -18.40 7.78
N VAL A 6 -12.78 -18.99 6.75
CA VAL A 6 -12.36 -20.30 6.26
C VAL A 6 -11.20 -20.09 5.28
N ALA A 7 -10.14 -20.88 5.41
CA ALA A 7 -9.05 -20.97 4.43
C ALA A 7 -8.53 -22.42 4.41
N PHE A 8 -8.27 -22.96 3.22
CA PHE A 8 -7.81 -24.35 3.05
C PHE A 8 -8.66 -25.41 3.77
N GLY A 9 -9.97 -25.15 3.90
CA GLY A 9 -10.92 -26.05 4.58
C GLY A 9 -10.97 -25.92 6.10
N GLU A 10 -10.24 -24.98 6.70
CA GLU A 10 -10.18 -24.80 8.15
C GLU A 10 -10.65 -23.42 8.59
N ASP A 11 -11.25 -23.35 9.78
CA ASP A 11 -11.58 -22.10 10.46
C ASP A 11 -10.32 -21.47 11.06
N VAL A 12 -9.91 -20.33 10.51
CA VAL A 12 -8.68 -19.62 10.91
C VAL A 12 -8.95 -18.16 11.26
N PHE A 13 -8.02 -17.55 12.00
CA PHE A 13 -8.00 -16.10 12.23
C PHE A 13 -6.94 -15.45 11.35
N ILE A 14 -7.37 -14.65 10.37
CA ILE A 14 -6.46 -13.94 9.47
C ILE A 14 -6.18 -12.55 10.05
N THR A 15 -4.92 -12.27 10.36
CA THR A 15 -4.45 -10.95 10.78
C THR A 15 -3.76 -10.24 9.62
N ARG A 16 -4.31 -9.10 9.19
CA ARG A 16 -3.72 -8.21 8.18
C ARG A 16 -3.11 -6.98 8.83
N LYS A 17 -1.81 -6.75 8.62
CA LYS A 17 -1.08 -5.55 9.06
C LYS A 17 -0.32 -4.98 7.86
N GLY A 18 -0.70 -3.80 7.40
CA GLY A 18 -0.17 -3.25 6.15
C GLY A 18 -0.68 -3.98 4.90
N ALA A 19 -1.76 -4.75 5.03
CA ALA A 19 -2.42 -5.48 3.97
C ALA A 19 -3.94 -5.28 4.06
N VAL A 20 -4.64 -5.44 2.94
CA VAL A 20 -6.11 -5.38 2.83
C VAL A 20 -6.65 -6.67 2.23
N SER A 21 -7.97 -6.86 2.28
CA SER A 21 -8.64 -7.98 1.65
C SER A 21 -8.64 -7.82 0.12
N ALA A 22 -8.47 -8.93 -0.58
CA ALA A 22 -8.42 -9.05 -2.03
C ALA A 22 -9.25 -10.25 -2.51
N ARG A 23 -10.39 -10.49 -1.85
CA ARG A 23 -11.36 -11.50 -2.27
C ARG A 23 -12.00 -11.10 -3.58
N ARG A 24 -12.59 -12.07 -4.26
CA ARG A 24 -13.45 -11.78 -5.42
C ARG A 24 -14.55 -10.79 -5.02
N GLY A 25 -14.68 -9.71 -5.78
CA GLY A 25 -15.68 -8.67 -5.55
C GLY A 25 -15.29 -7.60 -4.54
N ASP A 26 -14.17 -7.75 -3.82
CA ASP A 26 -13.63 -6.67 -3.00
C ASP A 26 -13.07 -5.56 -3.89
N THR A 27 -13.44 -4.31 -3.58
CA THR A 27 -12.78 -3.12 -4.12
C THR A 27 -11.82 -2.55 -3.07
N GLY A 28 -10.56 -2.41 -3.43
CA GLY A 28 -9.49 -1.88 -2.58
C GLY A 28 -8.92 -0.56 -3.09
N VAL A 29 -8.28 0.18 -2.19
CA VAL A 29 -7.51 1.40 -2.52
C VAL A 29 -6.07 1.18 -2.07
N ILE A 30 -5.12 1.28 -2.99
CA ILE A 30 -3.69 1.12 -2.74
C ILE A 30 -3.00 2.48 -2.94
N PRO A 31 -2.87 3.30 -1.89
CA PRO A 31 -2.15 4.57 -1.97
C PRO A 31 -0.64 4.40 -2.16
N GLY A 32 -0.09 5.21 -3.06
CA GLY A 32 1.33 5.49 -3.16
C GLY A 32 1.85 6.44 -2.08
N SER A 33 3.04 6.99 -2.31
CA SER A 33 3.64 8.05 -1.49
C SER A 33 3.07 9.44 -1.81
N MET A 34 3.51 10.48 -1.11
CA MET A 34 3.04 11.85 -1.35
C MET A 34 3.35 12.30 -2.79
N GLY A 35 2.30 12.56 -3.57
CA GLY A 35 2.42 12.96 -4.98
C GLY A 35 2.52 11.80 -5.97
N ALA A 36 2.53 10.55 -5.50
CA ALA A 36 2.43 9.37 -6.35
C ALA A 36 0.95 9.01 -6.64
N CYS A 37 0.75 8.12 -7.60
CA CYS A 37 -0.56 7.59 -7.95
C CYS A 37 -1.22 6.81 -6.80
N ILE A 38 -2.53 6.74 -6.85
CA ILE A 38 -3.37 5.87 -6.01
C ILE A 38 -4.07 4.90 -6.95
N TYR A 39 -4.02 3.61 -6.63
CA TYR A 39 -4.67 2.56 -7.41
C TYR A 39 -5.99 2.13 -6.77
N ILE A 40 -7.05 2.08 -7.57
CA ILE A 40 -8.30 1.39 -7.22
C ILE A 40 -8.23 0.01 -7.83
N VAL A 41 -8.42 -1.02 -7.02
CA VAL A 41 -8.15 -2.41 -7.41
C VAL A 41 -9.31 -3.33 -7.07
N HIS A 42 -9.47 -4.41 -7.82
CA HIS A 42 -10.37 -5.51 -7.52
C HIS A 42 -9.59 -6.76 -7.13
N GLY A 43 -10.06 -7.49 -6.12
CA GLY A 43 -9.44 -8.73 -5.66
C GLY A 43 -9.60 -9.90 -6.63
N LEU A 44 -8.52 -10.68 -6.81
CA LEU A 44 -8.51 -11.84 -7.70
C LEU A 44 -8.77 -13.18 -6.99
N ASP A 45 -8.96 -13.15 -5.67
CA ASP A 45 -9.32 -14.33 -4.86
C ASP A 45 -8.23 -15.40 -4.79
N THR A 46 -6.99 -14.98 -4.54
CA THR A 46 -5.82 -15.85 -4.49
C THR A 46 -5.70 -16.52 -3.11
N PRO A 47 -5.93 -17.85 -2.98
CA PRO A 47 -5.95 -18.51 -1.67
C PRO A 47 -4.58 -18.52 -0.99
N GLU A 48 -3.49 -18.60 -1.75
CA GLU A 48 -2.11 -18.64 -1.26
C GLU A 48 -1.72 -17.35 -0.52
N SER A 49 -2.40 -16.23 -0.82
CA SER A 49 -2.22 -14.96 -0.12
C SER A 49 -3.20 -14.77 1.05
N PHE A 50 -4.02 -15.79 1.36
CA PHE A 50 -5.19 -15.67 2.23
C PHE A 50 -6.10 -14.53 1.77
N GLU A 51 -6.29 -14.41 0.45
CA GLU A 51 -7.08 -13.36 -0.21
C GLU A 51 -6.65 -11.97 0.27
N GLY A 52 -5.34 -11.74 0.33
CA GLY A 52 -4.73 -10.52 0.85
C GLY A 52 -3.85 -9.84 -0.18
N CYS A 53 -3.81 -8.50 -0.15
CA CYS A 53 -2.87 -7.71 -0.96
C CYS A 53 -2.28 -6.55 -0.15
N SER A 54 -1.29 -5.85 -0.72
CA SER A 54 -0.63 -4.73 -0.05
C SER A 54 -1.59 -3.57 0.18
N HIS A 55 -1.55 -2.94 1.35
CA HIS A 55 -2.35 -1.74 1.62
C HIS A 55 -1.78 -0.48 0.92
N GLY A 56 -0.50 -0.46 0.54
CA GLY A 56 0.12 0.73 -0.04
C GLY A 56 1.60 0.50 -0.33
N ALA A 57 2.30 1.56 -0.76
CA ALA A 57 3.71 1.46 -1.16
C ALA A 57 4.65 0.91 -0.08
N GLY A 58 4.35 1.18 1.20
CA GLY A 58 5.21 0.77 2.32
C GLY A 58 6.51 1.58 2.38
N ARG A 59 7.10 1.67 3.58
CA ARG A 59 8.30 2.48 3.81
C ARG A 59 9.57 1.70 3.49
N VAL A 60 10.53 2.36 2.84
CA VAL A 60 11.91 1.86 2.72
C VAL A 60 12.77 2.25 3.92
N ARG A 61 12.36 3.27 4.69
CA ARG A 61 13.12 3.78 5.83
C ARG A 61 12.22 4.06 7.04
N ARG A 62 12.78 3.87 8.24
CA ARG A 62 12.15 4.27 9.51
C ARG A 62 11.95 5.79 9.54
N ARG A 63 10.87 6.26 10.17
CA ARG A 63 10.54 7.69 10.31
C ARG A 63 11.71 8.50 10.90
N THR A 64 12.35 7.97 11.95
CA THR A 64 13.50 8.64 12.60
C THR A 64 14.69 8.82 11.68
N LYS A 65 14.95 7.87 10.76
CA LYS A 65 16.04 7.96 9.78
C LYS A 65 15.68 8.91 8.64
N ALA A 66 14.42 8.93 8.21
CA ALA A 66 13.94 9.90 7.22
C ALA A 66 14.17 11.34 7.72
N LYS A 67 13.71 11.67 8.93
CA LYS A 67 13.88 13.01 9.53
C LYS A 67 15.32 13.50 9.62
N LYS A 68 16.29 12.58 9.79
CA LYS A 68 17.72 12.90 9.87
C LYS A 68 18.37 13.13 8.50
N LEU A 69 17.83 12.53 7.44
CA LEU A 69 18.40 12.58 6.09
C LEU A 69 17.87 13.75 5.25
N HIS A 70 16.73 14.33 5.64
CA HIS A 70 16.12 15.43 4.89
C HIS A 70 16.66 16.78 5.35
N SER A 71 17.12 17.58 4.38
CA SER A 71 17.67 18.91 4.60
C SER A 71 16.59 19.89 5.06
N VAL A 72 17.00 21.06 5.58
CA VAL A 72 16.04 22.14 5.91
C VAL A 72 15.22 22.56 4.68
N ALA A 73 15.82 22.54 3.48
CA ALA A 73 15.11 22.82 2.23
C ALA A 73 14.03 21.78 1.92
N ASP A 74 14.31 20.49 2.12
CA ASP A 74 13.30 19.41 1.98
C ASP A 74 12.14 19.58 2.96
N ARG A 75 12.45 20.06 4.17
CA ARG A 75 11.45 20.35 5.20
C ARG A 75 10.59 21.57 4.90
N ILE A 76 11.12 22.55 4.17
CA ILE A 76 10.39 23.74 3.71
C ILE A 76 9.50 23.38 2.51
N LYS A 77 10.00 22.57 1.57
CA LYS A 77 9.25 22.12 0.39
C LYS A 77 8.11 21.15 0.77
N ALA A 78 8.31 20.32 1.79
CA ALA A 78 7.24 19.55 2.38
C ALA A 78 6.29 20.47 3.17
N LYS A 79 4.98 20.41 2.91
CA LYS A 79 3.98 21.09 3.76
C LYS A 79 4.19 20.68 5.23
N LYS A 80 4.08 21.66 6.15
CA LYS A 80 4.36 21.51 7.60
C LYS A 80 3.89 20.14 8.13
N GLY A 81 4.86 19.28 8.48
CA GLY A 81 4.61 17.95 9.06
C GLY A 81 4.69 16.75 8.10
N MET A 82 4.77 16.96 6.78
CA MET A 82 4.78 15.88 5.76
C MET A 82 6.18 15.35 5.42
N ILE A 83 7.20 15.62 6.26
CA ILE A 83 8.59 15.19 6.03
C ILE A 83 8.68 13.66 5.94
N ASP A 84 7.90 12.95 6.76
CA ASP A 84 7.87 11.50 6.74
C ASP A 84 7.09 10.94 5.53
N GLY A 85 6.49 11.81 4.71
CA GLY A 85 5.69 11.52 3.52
C GLY A 85 6.45 11.65 2.19
N ILE A 86 7.68 12.17 2.21
CA ILE A 86 8.49 12.45 1.01
C ILE A 86 8.67 11.16 0.18
N PRO A 87 8.52 11.21 -1.16
CA PRO A 87 8.58 10.03 -2.02
C PRO A 87 9.72 9.06 -1.74
N MET A 88 10.93 9.59 -1.49
CA MET A 88 12.14 8.80 -1.20
C MET A 88 12.09 7.94 0.09
N THR A 89 11.06 8.11 0.92
CA THR A 89 10.88 7.34 2.17
C THR A 89 10.00 6.10 1.98
N TYR A 90 9.37 5.96 0.82
CA TYR A 90 8.50 4.85 0.44
C TYR A 90 9.10 4.07 -0.73
N LYS A 91 8.57 2.87 -0.96
CA LYS A 91 8.85 2.14 -2.20
C LYS A 91 8.14 2.84 -3.37
N ASP A 92 8.59 2.54 -4.56
CA ASP A 92 7.85 2.84 -5.77
C ASP A 92 6.53 2.06 -5.76
N ILE A 93 5.40 2.76 -5.91
CA ILE A 93 4.08 2.16 -5.89
C ILE A 93 3.86 1.28 -7.12
N ASP A 94 4.42 1.64 -8.27
CA ASP A 94 4.25 0.90 -9.52
C ASP A 94 4.95 -0.44 -9.43
N ALA A 95 6.14 -0.47 -8.83
CA ALA A 95 6.85 -1.71 -8.51
C ALA A 95 6.07 -2.60 -7.53
N VAL A 96 5.41 -2.00 -6.53
CA VAL A 96 4.56 -2.72 -5.59
C VAL A 96 3.33 -3.31 -6.28
N MET A 97 2.71 -2.59 -7.22
CA MET A 97 1.59 -3.12 -8.01
C MET A 97 2.04 -4.24 -8.96
N ALA A 98 3.18 -4.08 -9.64
CA ALA A 98 3.73 -5.11 -10.52
C ALA A 98 4.03 -6.43 -9.78
N ALA A 99 4.46 -6.35 -8.53
CA ALA A 99 4.78 -7.50 -7.69
C ALA A 99 3.56 -8.28 -7.16
N GLN A 100 2.35 -7.74 -7.30
CA GLN A 100 1.11 -8.35 -6.79
C GLN A 100 0.01 -8.43 -7.87
N LYS A 101 0.40 -8.43 -9.15
CA LYS A 101 -0.51 -8.49 -10.30
C LYS A 101 -1.38 -9.75 -10.35
N ASP A 102 -0.97 -10.79 -9.62
CA ASP A 102 -1.66 -12.06 -9.43
C ASP A 102 -2.65 -12.03 -8.26
N LEU A 103 -2.62 -10.99 -7.41
CA LEU A 103 -3.50 -10.84 -6.25
C LEU A 103 -4.64 -9.86 -6.52
N VAL A 104 -4.40 -8.85 -7.35
CA VAL A 104 -5.37 -7.78 -7.65
C VAL A 104 -5.28 -7.30 -9.10
N GLU A 105 -6.42 -6.88 -9.63
CA GLU A 105 -6.53 -6.19 -10.92
C GLU A 105 -6.68 -4.68 -10.70
N VAL A 106 -5.98 -3.86 -11.49
CA VAL A 106 -6.11 -2.40 -11.42
C VAL A 106 -7.32 -1.94 -12.24
N HIS A 107 -8.29 -1.32 -11.56
CA HIS A 107 -9.48 -0.78 -12.20
C HIS A 107 -9.32 0.70 -12.55
N HIS A 108 -8.78 1.51 -11.63
CA HIS A 108 -8.51 2.93 -11.88
C HIS A 108 -7.17 3.38 -11.29
N THR A 109 -6.57 4.38 -11.92
CA THR A 109 -5.38 5.07 -11.41
C THR A 109 -5.72 6.54 -11.21
N LEU A 110 -5.58 7.02 -9.98
CA LEU A 110 -5.81 8.41 -9.62
C LEU A 110 -4.44 9.08 -9.42
N SER A 111 -4.18 10.15 -10.17
CA SER A 111 -2.98 10.96 -10.06
C SER A 111 -3.34 12.42 -9.78
N VAL A 112 -2.50 13.09 -8.99
CA VAL A 112 -2.67 14.51 -8.75
C VAL A 112 -2.22 15.20 -10.03
N LYS A 113 -3.16 15.71 -10.83
CA LYS A 113 -2.81 16.60 -11.95
C LYS A 113 -2.15 17.85 -11.36
N GLY A 114 -0.93 18.11 -11.81
CA GLY A 114 -0.22 19.36 -11.55
C GLY A 114 -0.89 20.53 -12.23
#